data_AF-D2ZYK5-F1
#
_entry.id   AF-D2ZYK5-F1
#
_cell.length_a   1.000
_cell.length_b   1.000
_cell.length_c   1.000
_cell.angle_alpha   90.00
_cell.angle_beta   90.00
_cell.angle_gamma   90.00
#
_symmetry.space_group_name_H-M   'P 1'
#
loop_
_entity.id
_entity.type
_entity.pdbx_description
1 polymer ?
#
loop_
_entity_poly.entity_id
_entity_poly.type
_entity_poly.pdbx_seq_one_letter_code
_entity_poly.pdbx_strand_id
1 'polypeptide(L)'
;MKNSDKLYDVYVSYPPDVDHERINACLYDNLPEKEAEDLVQALSERPQAIIAENCTQDERENAQQYFNYLGLDVIVRQSMELQVSEDEDENEEVSLKQCPVCMTITEDVAADECAVCHFHFASATEQIIQRKRIEWQEKVAFEHKKQAEIAHKLQLEKEREEKLMRKEIRAELESKLRQELGQDPRLEALTSKRNMIVLVSVLGVLAMFGLVAAGYLAAKYL
;
A
#
# COMPACT_ATOMS: atom_id res chain seq x y z
N MET A 1 -23.64 17.12 38.22
CA MET A 1 -22.45 16.49 37.61
C MET A 1 -22.33 15.09 38.20
N LYS A 2 -22.97 14.09 37.58
CA LYS A 2 -22.72 12.69 37.93
C LYS A 2 -21.40 12.35 37.26
N ASN A 3 -20.36 12.03 38.02
CA ASN A 3 -19.19 11.37 37.45
C ASN A 3 -19.72 10.07 36.85
N SER A 4 -19.75 9.95 35.53
CA SER A 4 -19.82 8.64 34.91
C SER A 4 -18.55 7.93 35.35
N ASP A 5 -18.70 6.89 36.17
CA ASP A 5 -17.57 6.08 36.56
C ASP A 5 -16.93 5.55 35.27
N LYS A 6 -15.66 5.89 35.07
CA LYS A 6 -14.93 5.50 33.87
C LYS A 6 -14.72 3.99 33.96
N LEU A 7 -15.36 3.27 33.05
CA LEU A 7 -15.19 1.83 32.90
C LEU A 7 -14.04 1.56 31.91
N TYR A 8 -13.40 0.41 32.06
CA TYR A 8 -12.22 0.02 31.28
C TYR A 8 -12.32 -1.41 30.77
N ASP A 9 -11.74 -1.65 29.61
CA ASP A 9 -11.53 -2.98 29.05
C ASP A 9 -10.05 -3.33 29.13
N VAL A 10 -9.75 -4.53 29.63
CA VAL A 10 -8.39 -5.04 29.83
C VAL A 10 -8.13 -6.18 28.86
N TYR A 11 -7.15 -5.97 28.01
CA TYR A 11 -6.66 -6.94 27.04
C TYR A 11 -5.26 -7.41 27.44
N VAL A 12 -4.91 -8.64 27.10
CA VAL A 12 -3.54 -9.16 27.19
C VAL A 12 -3.03 -9.66 25.86
N SER A 13 -1.71 -9.59 25.70
CA SER A 13 -0.98 -10.14 24.56
C SER A 13 0.37 -10.70 25.01
N TYR A 14 0.97 -11.58 24.20
CA TYR A 14 2.37 -11.97 24.41
C TYR A 14 3.29 -10.78 24.10
N PRO A 15 4.30 -10.50 24.96
CA PRO A 15 5.29 -9.49 24.65
C PRO A 15 6.09 -9.84 23.39
N PRO A 16 6.46 -8.86 22.56
CA PRO A 16 7.39 -9.09 21.47
C PRO A 16 8.74 -9.54 22.06
N ASP A 17 9.37 -10.55 21.45
CA ASP A 17 10.71 -11.06 21.79
C ASP A 17 10.83 -11.97 23.03
N VAL A 18 9.72 -12.46 23.59
CA VAL A 18 9.74 -13.44 24.70
C VAL A 18 9.25 -14.81 24.23
N ASP A 19 9.84 -15.88 24.76
CA ASP A 19 9.42 -17.25 24.47
C ASP A 19 8.04 -17.54 25.08
N HIS A 20 7.06 -17.82 24.22
CA HIS A 20 5.68 -18.09 24.59
C HIS A 20 5.55 -19.35 25.45
N GLU A 21 6.41 -20.37 25.24
CA GLU A 21 6.35 -21.62 26.01
C GLU A 21 6.66 -21.38 27.49
N ARG A 22 7.59 -20.45 27.77
CA ARG A 22 7.95 -20.06 29.14
C ARG A 22 6.82 -19.30 29.83
N ILE A 23 6.12 -18.44 29.10
CA ILE A 23 4.96 -17.70 29.63
C ILE A 23 3.81 -18.67 29.89
N ASN A 24 3.56 -19.61 28.97
CA ASN A 24 2.51 -20.63 29.13
C ASN A 24 2.73 -21.48 30.38
N ALA A 25 3.96 -21.94 30.63
CA ALA A 25 4.29 -22.65 31.87
C ALA A 25 3.98 -21.80 33.12
N CYS A 26 4.32 -20.52 33.10
CA CYS A 26 4.00 -19.58 34.18
C CYS A 26 2.48 -19.40 34.37
N LEU A 27 1.70 -19.40 33.29
CA LEU A 27 0.23 -19.34 33.37
C LEU A 27 -0.35 -20.61 34.01
N TYR A 28 0.10 -21.80 33.61
CA TYR A 28 -0.36 -23.06 34.21
C TYR A 28 0.02 -23.21 35.69
N ASP A 29 1.15 -22.62 36.11
CA ASP A 29 1.60 -22.67 37.51
C ASP A 29 0.82 -21.73 38.44
N ASN A 30 0.28 -20.62 37.90
CA ASN A 30 -0.34 -19.55 38.71
C ASN A 30 -1.85 -19.40 38.50
N LEU A 31 -2.41 -19.88 37.40
CA LEU A 31 -3.86 -19.87 37.14
C LEU A 31 -4.47 -21.26 37.29
N PRO A 32 -5.78 -21.35 37.57
CA PRO A 32 -6.52 -22.59 37.44
C PRO A 32 -6.37 -23.20 36.04
N GLU A 33 -6.22 -24.52 35.97
CA GLU A 33 -5.95 -25.27 34.73
C GLU A 33 -6.88 -24.87 33.58
N LYS A 34 -8.19 -24.71 33.85
CA LYS A 34 -9.18 -24.29 32.85
C LYS A 34 -8.99 -22.87 32.33
N GLU A 35 -8.71 -21.92 33.22
CA GLU A 35 -8.52 -20.52 32.84
C GLU A 35 -7.20 -20.32 32.09
N ALA A 36 -6.16 -21.06 32.46
CA ALA A 36 -4.90 -21.09 31.75
C ALA A 36 -5.05 -21.66 30.33
N GLU A 37 -5.75 -22.80 30.18
CA GLU A 37 -6.04 -23.40 28.87
C GLU A 37 -6.84 -22.44 27.97
N ASP A 38 -7.92 -21.86 28.50
CA ASP A 38 -8.78 -20.93 27.76
C ASP A 38 -8.00 -19.68 27.31
N LEU A 39 -7.14 -19.13 28.18
CA LEU A 39 -6.35 -17.95 27.87
C LEU A 39 -5.26 -18.24 26.83
N VAL A 40 -4.55 -19.36 26.97
CA VAL A 40 -3.53 -19.79 26.00
C VAL A 40 -4.17 -20.06 24.63
N GLN A 41 -5.35 -20.70 24.62
CA GLN A 41 -6.10 -20.93 23.39
C GLN A 41 -6.53 -19.60 22.76
N ALA A 42 -7.12 -18.67 23.53
CA ALA A 42 -7.55 -17.37 23.02
C ALA A 42 -6.39 -16.55 22.42
N LEU A 43 -5.21 -16.59 23.06
CA LEU A 43 -4.00 -15.92 22.58
C LEU A 43 -3.36 -16.64 21.36
N SER A 44 -3.63 -17.93 21.17
CA SER A 44 -3.22 -18.67 19.97
C SER A 44 -4.08 -18.34 18.75
N GLU A 45 -5.38 -18.11 18.97
CA GLU A 45 -6.34 -17.77 17.91
C GLU A 45 -6.28 -16.29 17.53
N ARG A 46 -6.02 -15.40 18.50
CA ARG A 46 -5.99 -13.95 18.32
C ARG A 46 -4.76 -13.36 19.01
N PRO A 47 -4.14 -12.31 18.44
CA PRO A 47 -2.98 -11.67 19.06
C PRO A 47 -3.28 -10.97 20.39
N GLN A 48 -4.56 -10.73 20.70
CA GLN A 48 -5.02 -10.09 21.94
C GLN A 48 -6.24 -10.86 22.48
N ALA A 49 -6.22 -11.18 23.76
CA ALA A 49 -7.34 -11.80 24.47
C ALA A 49 -7.96 -10.80 25.46
N ILE A 50 -9.29 -10.82 25.58
CA ILE A 50 -10.04 -9.98 26.53
C ILE A 50 -10.13 -10.74 27.85
N ILE A 51 -9.74 -10.11 28.95
CA ILE A 51 -9.85 -10.72 30.29
C ILE A 51 -10.98 -10.12 31.09
N ALA A 52 -11.16 -8.80 31.00
CA ALA A 52 -12.20 -8.09 31.72
C ALA A 52 -12.78 -6.99 30.83
N GLU A 53 -14.11 -6.94 30.78
CA GLU A 53 -14.88 -5.88 30.13
C GLU A 53 -15.53 -5.01 31.20
N ASN A 54 -15.68 -3.72 30.93
CA ASN A 54 -16.39 -2.77 31.80
C ASN A 54 -15.94 -2.81 33.27
N CYS A 55 -14.64 -2.96 33.52
CA CYS A 55 -14.09 -3.01 34.87
C CYS A 55 -13.89 -1.61 35.47
N THR A 56 -13.95 -1.54 36.80
CA THR A 56 -13.65 -0.32 37.54
C THR A 56 -12.14 0.00 37.52
N GLN A 57 -11.78 1.23 37.87
CA GLN A 57 -10.38 1.67 37.94
C GLN A 57 -9.52 0.76 38.84
N ASP A 58 -10.05 0.30 39.97
CA ASP A 58 -9.33 -0.53 40.93
C ASP A 58 -9.10 -1.96 40.40
N GLU A 59 -10.13 -2.54 39.76
CA GLU A 59 -10.05 -3.87 39.13
C GLU A 59 -9.06 -3.88 37.96
N ARG A 60 -9.07 -2.80 37.16
CA ARG A 60 -8.13 -2.57 36.07
C ARG A 60 -6.69 -2.55 36.55
N GLU A 61 -6.41 -1.82 37.64
CA GLU A 61 -5.06 -1.73 38.21
C GLU A 61 -4.59 -3.08 38.79
N ASN A 62 -5.49 -3.81 39.44
CA ASN A 62 -5.20 -5.15 39.95
C ASN A 62 -4.91 -6.14 38.80
N ALA A 63 -5.77 -6.19 37.78
CA ALA A 63 -5.56 -7.04 36.60
C ALA A 63 -4.26 -6.68 35.89
N GLN A 64 -3.97 -5.38 35.72
CA GLN A 64 -2.72 -4.94 35.11
C GLN A 64 -1.50 -5.42 35.89
N GLN A 65 -1.49 -5.31 37.21
CA GLN A 65 -0.38 -5.80 38.04
C GLN A 65 -0.25 -7.32 37.98
N TYR A 66 -1.37 -8.03 38.04
CA TYR A 66 -1.42 -9.49 38.05
C TYR A 66 -0.90 -10.09 36.74
N PHE A 67 -1.40 -9.64 35.58
CA PHE A 67 -1.00 -10.20 34.28
C PHE A 67 0.38 -9.74 33.82
N ASN A 68 0.83 -8.53 34.22
CA ASN A 68 2.21 -8.12 34.04
C ASN A 68 3.18 -9.01 34.83
N TYR A 69 2.82 -9.40 36.06
CA TYR A 69 3.65 -10.33 36.86
C TYR A 69 3.78 -11.71 36.20
N LEU A 70 2.72 -12.17 35.52
CA LEU A 70 2.72 -13.42 34.75
C LEU A 70 3.52 -13.34 33.45
N GLY A 71 3.97 -12.13 33.07
CA GLY A 71 4.79 -11.90 31.87
C GLY A 71 3.98 -11.64 30.60
N LEU A 72 2.69 -11.34 30.72
CA LEU A 72 1.86 -10.88 29.60
C LEU A 72 1.92 -9.35 29.50
N ASP A 73 1.79 -8.82 28.29
CA ASP A 73 1.64 -7.39 28.04
C ASP A 73 0.16 -7.01 28.18
N VAL A 74 -0.15 -6.04 29.05
CA VAL A 74 -1.51 -5.63 29.37
C VAL A 74 -1.85 -4.31 28.68
N ILE A 75 -2.86 -4.34 27.81
CA ILE A 75 -3.37 -3.20 27.08
C ILE A 75 -4.71 -2.79 27.70
N VAL A 76 -4.77 -1.57 28.23
CA VAL A 76 -5.96 -1.01 28.86
C VAL A 76 -6.62 -0.01 27.92
N ARG A 77 -7.92 -0.17 27.69
CA ARG A 77 -8.74 0.80 26.94
C ARG A 77 -9.85 1.31 27.83
N GLN A 78 -10.24 2.57 27.66
CA GLN A 78 -11.45 3.07 28.31
C GLN A 78 -12.65 2.50 27.54
N SER A 79 -13.54 1.79 28.26
CA SER A 79 -14.73 1.27 27.62
C SER A 79 -15.65 2.45 27.32
N MET A 80 -16.02 2.55 26.05
CA MET A 80 -16.94 3.56 25.57
C MET A 80 -18.24 2.86 25.25
N GLU A 81 -19.20 2.98 26.15
CA GLU A 81 -20.58 2.62 25.82
C GLU A 81 -21.16 3.75 24.97
N LEU A 82 -21.80 3.38 23.85
CA LEU A 82 -22.69 4.29 23.15
C LEU A 82 -23.78 4.67 24.15
N GLN A 83 -23.69 5.86 24.73
CA GLN A 83 -24.78 6.46 25.48
C GLN A 83 -25.92 6.66 24.50
N VAL A 84 -26.86 5.71 24.47
CA VAL A 84 -28.22 6.02 24.03
C VAL A 84 -28.77 6.86 25.16
N SER A 85 -28.76 8.19 24.98
CA SER A 85 -29.40 9.08 25.93
C SER A 85 -30.86 8.67 26.03
N GLU A 86 -31.25 8.05 27.16
CA GLU A 86 -32.65 7.86 27.57
C GLU A 86 -33.31 9.19 27.97
N ASP A 87 -32.64 10.32 27.73
CA ASP A 87 -33.27 11.63 27.62
C ASP A 87 -34.02 11.70 26.25
N GLU A 88 -35.02 10.84 26.09
CA GLU A 88 -36.12 11.00 25.14
C GLU A 88 -37.09 12.12 25.58
N ASP A 89 -36.73 12.90 26.60
CA ASP A 89 -37.45 14.09 27.02
C ASP A 89 -36.56 15.33 26.81
N GLU A 90 -36.85 16.04 25.70
CA GLU A 90 -36.60 17.48 25.49
C GLU A 90 -35.15 17.98 25.32
N ASN A 91 -34.28 17.28 24.58
CA ASN A 91 -33.15 17.94 23.92
C ASN A 91 -33.34 17.91 22.40
N GLU A 92 -33.35 19.12 21.81
CA GLU A 92 -33.28 19.41 20.39
C GLU A 92 -32.83 18.19 19.57
N GLU A 93 -33.78 17.57 18.85
CA GLU A 93 -33.44 16.86 17.63
C GLU A 93 -32.60 17.86 16.83
N VAL A 94 -31.27 17.71 16.88
CA VAL A 94 -30.40 18.28 15.86
C VAL A 94 -30.81 17.50 14.63
N SER A 95 -31.85 18.02 13.98
CA SER A 95 -32.54 17.43 12.86
C SER A 95 -31.62 17.60 11.67
N LEU A 96 -30.58 16.76 11.64
CA LEU A 96 -29.58 16.73 10.60
C LEU A 96 -30.30 16.51 9.29
N LYS A 97 -30.43 17.58 8.50
CA LYS A 97 -31.08 17.51 7.20
C LYS A 97 -30.10 16.86 6.23
N GLN A 98 -30.56 15.85 5.51
CA GLN A 98 -29.78 15.24 4.43
C GLN A 98 -30.27 15.78 3.08
N CYS A 99 -29.34 16.17 2.21
CA CYS A 99 -29.71 16.62 0.88
C CYS A 99 -30.26 15.45 0.04
N PRO A 100 -31.48 15.54 -0.53
CA PRO A 100 -32.08 14.46 -1.30
C PRO A 100 -31.43 14.25 -2.68
N VAL A 101 -30.50 15.12 -3.09
CA VAL A 101 -29.83 15.03 -4.40
C VAL A 101 -28.45 14.35 -4.27
N CYS A 102 -27.58 14.92 -3.43
CA CYS A 102 -26.21 14.45 -3.24
C CYS A 102 -25.99 13.62 -1.96
N MET A 103 -27.02 13.48 -1.12
CA MET A 103 -26.97 12.76 0.17
C MET A 103 -25.98 13.34 1.20
N THR A 104 -25.42 14.52 0.95
CA THR A 104 -24.62 15.24 1.93
C THR A 104 -25.48 15.69 3.10
N ILE A 105 -25.02 15.41 4.31
CA ILE A 105 -25.64 15.86 5.56
C ILE A 105 -25.29 17.35 5.73
N THR A 106 -26.29 18.19 5.99
CA THR A 106 -26.08 19.61 6.30
C THR A 106 -26.02 19.82 7.80
N GLU A 107 -24.92 20.40 8.27
CA GLU A 107 -24.74 20.77 9.68
C GLU A 107 -25.68 21.91 10.10
N ASP A 108 -25.99 22.82 9.16
CA ASP A 108 -26.95 23.90 9.37
C ASP A 108 -28.36 23.47 8.92
N VAL A 109 -29.23 23.23 9.90
CA VAL A 109 -30.63 22.86 9.69
C VAL A 109 -31.43 24.01 9.06
N ALA A 110 -30.99 25.27 9.20
CA ALA A 110 -31.68 26.44 8.64
C ALA A 110 -31.25 26.78 7.20
N ALA A 111 -30.27 26.07 6.63
CA ALA A 111 -29.81 26.33 5.28
C ALA A 111 -30.90 26.07 4.23
N ASP A 112 -31.13 27.04 3.35
CA ASP A 112 -32.10 26.96 2.24
C ASP A 112 -31.55 26.21 1.01
N GLU A 113 -30.24 25.99 0.96
CA GLU A 113 -29.51 25.40 -0.17
C GLU A 113 -28.42 24.43 0.30
N CYS A 114 -28.21 23.36 -0.47
CA CYS A 114 -27.11 22.43 -0.23
C CYS A 114 -25.76 23.02 -0.69
N ALA A 115 -24.77 23.07 0.19
CA ALA A 115 -23.42 23.58 -0.11
C ALA A 115 -22.64 22.78 -1.19
N VAL A 116 -23.04 21.54 -1.48
CA VAL A 116 -22.32 20.64 -2.41
C VAL A 116 -22.93 20.66 -3.81
N CYS A 117 -24.24 20.45 -3.89
CA CYS A 117 -24.95 20.37 -5.17
C CYS A 117 -25.77 21.61 -5.51
N HIS A 118 -25.75 22.63 -4.65
CA HIS A 118 -26.46 23.90 -4.83
C HIS A 118 -27.97 23.73 -5.06
N PHE A 119 -28.55 22.71 -4.43
CA PHE A 119 -29.97 22.40 -4.53
C PHE A 119 -30.76 23.19 -3.48
N HIS A 120 -31.73 23.98 -3.94
CA HIS A 120 -32.64 24.72 -3.06
C HIS A 120 -33.74 23.80 -2.50
N PHE A 121 -33.80 23.65 -1.18
CA PHE A 121 -34.76 22.76 -0.52
C PHE A 121 -36.21 23.20 -0.70
N ALA A 122 -36.48 24.51 -0.85
CA ALA A 122 -37.82 25.04 -1.13
C ALA A 122 -38.43 24.52 -2.45
N SER A 123 -37.60 24.07 -3.40
CA SER A 123 -38.00 23.53 -4.70
C SER A 123 -38.19 22.00 -4.72
N ALA A 124 -38.22 21.36 -3.55
CA ALA A 124 -38.27 19.91 -3.38
C ALA A 124 -39.60 19.29 -3.85
N THR A 125 -39.71 19.04 -5.15
CA THR A 125 -40.66 18.07 -5.70
C THR A 125 -39.92 16.81 -6.13
N GLU A 126 -40.57 15.65 -6.06
CA GLU A 126 -39.95 14.36 -6.37
C GLU A 126 -39.33 14.33 -7.77
N GLN A 127 -40.02 14.88 -8.77
CA GLN A 127 -39.53 14.96 -10.15
C GLN A 127 -38.27 15.83 -10.29
N ILE A 128 -38.23 16.97 -9.59
CA ILE A 128 -37.07 17.87 -9.62
C ILE A 128 -35.88 17.19 -8.91
N ILE A 129 -36.12 16.52 -7.79
CA ILE A 129 -35.10 15.78 -7.04
C ILE A 129 -34.49 14.67 -7.92
N GLN A 130 -35.32 13.85 -8.56
CA GLN A 130 -34.86 12.76 -9.42
C GLN A 130 -34.01 13.28 -10.59
N ARG A 131 -34.50 14.32 -11.28
CA ARG A 131 -33.75 14.97 -12.36
C ARG A 131 -32.40 15.51 -11.88
N LYS A 132 -32.40 16.26 -10.78
CA LYS A 132 -31.17 16.84 -10.21
C LYS A 132 -30.19 15.78 -9.75
N ARG A 133 -30.69 14.64 -9.25
CA ARG A 133 -29.85 13.50 -8.87
C ARG A 133 -29.16 12.89 -10.08
N ILE A 134 -29.86 12.72 -11.20
CA ILE A 134 -29.26 12.23 -12.45
C ILE A 134 -28.20 13.21 -12.95
N GLU A 135 -28.54 14.50 -13.04
CA GLU A 135 -27.60 15.56 -13.43
C GLU A 135 -26.33 15.55 -12.55
N TRP A 136 -26.51 15.37 -11.23
CA TRP A 136 -25.41 15.27 -10.28
C TRP A 136 -24.55 14.03 -10.51
N GLN A 137 -25.17 12.86 -10.65
CA GLN A 137 -24.46 11.60 -10.90
C GLN A 137 -23.65 11.64 -12.20
N GLU A 138 -24.21 12.22 -13.26
CA GLU A 138 -23.52 12.41 -14.54
C GLU A 138 -22.31 13.35 -14.41
N LYS A 139 -22.48 14.47 -13.69
CA LYS A 139 -21.39 15.41 -13.43
C LYS A 139 -20.24 14.74 -12.68
N VAL A 140 -20.54 14.04 -11.59
CA VAL A 140 -19.54 13.32 -10.78
C VAL A 140 -18.84 12.24 -11.61
N ALA A 141 -19.60 11.46 -12.39
CA ALA A 141 -19.03 10.44 -13.27
C ALA A 141 -18.10 11.03 -14.33
N PHE A 142 -18.46 12.19 -14.91
CA PHE A 142 -17.64 12.89 -15.88
C PHE A 142 -16.33 13.40 -15.26
N GLU A 143 -16.40 14.03 -14.08
CA GLU A 143 -15.22 14.52 -13.36
C GLU A 143 -14.28 13.36 -12.99
N HIS A 144 -14.82 12.24 -12.50
CA HIS A 144 -14.04 11.06 -12.20
C HIS A 144 -13.35 10.48 -13.45
N LYS A 145 -14.08 10.40 -14.58
CA LYS A 145 -13.50 9.95 -15.86
C LYS A 145 -12.36 10.86 -16.33
N LYS A 146 -12.53 12.18 -16.19
CA LYS A 146 -11.49 13.15 -16.53
C LYS A 146 -10.26 12.99 -15.64
N GLN A 147 -10.44 12.83 -14.33
CA GLN A 147 -9.34 12.60 -13.39
C GLN A 147 -8.61 11.29 -13.68
N ALA A 148 -9.35 10.22 -13.99
CA ALA A 148 -8.78 8.93 -14.37
C ALA A 148 -7.96 9.02 -15.68
N GLU A 149 -8.44 9.77 -16.68
CA GLU A 149 -7.69 9.99 -17.93
C GLU A 149 -6.38 10.76 -17.68
N ILE A 150 -6.40 11.79 -16.83
CA ILE A 150 -5.21 12.55 -16.45
C ILE A 150 -4.22 11.65 -15.69
N ALA A 151 -4.71 10.88 -14.72
CA ALA A 151 -3.88 9.96 -13.94
C ALA A 151 -3.21 8.91 -14.83
N HIS A 152 -3.95 8.35 -15.79
CA HIS A 152 -3.43 7.38 -16.76
C HIS A 152 -2.36 7.99 -17.67
N LYS A 153 -2.57 9.21 -18.20
CA LYS A 153 -1.56 9.91 -19.00
C LYS A 153 -0.28 10.16 -18.21
N LEU A 154 -0.42 10.64 -16.97
CA LEU A 154 0.71 10.89 -16.08
C LEU A 154 1.49 9.60 -15.75
N GLN A 155 0.79 8.49 -15.54
CA GLN A 155 1.42 7.18 -15.32
C GLN A 155 2.22 6.74 -16.55
N LEU A 156 1.65 6.86 -17.76
CA LEU A 156 2.36 6.51 -18.99
C LEU A 156 3.61 7.36 -19.22
N GLU A 157 3.56 8.66 -18.90
CA GLU A 157 4.72 9.54 -18.97
C GLU A 157 5.81 9.12 -17.98
N LYS A 158 5.45 8.89 -16.72
CA LYS A 158 6.39 8.38 -15.70
C LYS A 158 7.03 7.06 -16.10
N GLU A 159 6.28 6.12 -16.65
CA GLU A 159 6.83 4.86 -17.13
C GLU A 159 7.82 5.04 -18.28
N ARG A 160 7.58 6.00 -19.19
CA ARG A 160 8.51 6.31 -20.28
C ARG A 160 9.79 6.93 -19.73
N GLU A 161 9.67 7.89 -18.82
CA GLU A 161 10.81 8.51 -18.14
C GLU A 161 11.63 7.48 -17.35
N GLU A 162 10.98 6.62 -16.56
CA GLU A 162 11.66 5.53 -15.86
C GLU A 162 12.38 4.58 -16.82
N LYS A 163 11.78 4.24 -17.97
CA LYS A 163 12.44 3.39 -18.97
C LYS A 163 13.67 4.07 -19.56
N LEU A 164 13.62 5.39 -19.81
CA LEU A 164 14.77 6.16 -20.29
C LEU A 164 15.86 6.23 -19.23
N MET A 165 15.51 6.59 -17.99
CA MET A 165 16.44 6.61 -16.85
C MET A 165 17.09 5.24 -16.62
N ARG A 166 16.31 4.16 -16.66
CA ARG A 166 16.85 2.79 -16.53
C ARG A 166 17.82 2.44 -17.65
N LYS A 167 17.63 2.95 -18.87
CA LYS A 167 18.57 2.73 -19.98
C LYS A 167 19.86 3.53 -19.80
N GLU A 168 19.75 4.79 -19.38
CA GLU A 168 20.92 5.64 -19.11
C GLU A 168 21.76 5.07 -17.96
N ILE A 169 21.13 4.67 -16.86
CA ILE A 169 21.80 4.00 -15.73
C ILE A 169 22.49 2.72 -16.18
N ARG A 170 21.85 1.88 -17.01
CA ARG A 170 22.49 0.68 -17.56
C ARG A 170 23.71 1.03 -18.41
N ALA A 171 23.61 2.03 -19.29
CA ALA A 171 24.71 2.45 -20.13
C ALA A 171 25.89 3.01 -19.32
N GLU A 172 25.60 3.78 -18.27
CA GLU A 172 26.61 4.31 -17.35
C GLU A 172 27.27 3.21 -16.51
N LEU A 173 26.50 2.23 -16.04
CA LEU A 173 27.03 1.08 -15.32
C LEU A 173 27.90 0.20 -16.23
N GLU A 174 27.46 -0.04 -17.47
CA GLU A 174 28.25 -0.79 -18.44
C GLU A 174 29.56 -0.07 -18.80
N SER A 175 29.55 1.27 -18.90
CA SER A 175 30.77 2.03 -19.19
C SER A 175 31.77 1.97 -18.03
N LYS A 176 31.29 2.11 -16.78
CA LYS A 176 32.11 1.94 -15.58
C LYS A 176 32.68 0.52 -15.47
N LEU A 177 31.86 -0.50 -15.71
CA LEU A 177 32.30 -1.91 -15.69
C LEU A 177 33.40 -2.16 -16.73
N ARG A 178 33.25 -1.65 -17.96
CA ARG A 178 34.28 -1.77 -19.01
C ARG A 178 35.58 -1.06 -18.63
N GLN A 179 35.48 0.09 -17.96
CA GLN A 179 36.64 0.82 -17.46
C GLN A 179 37.37 0.04 -16.36
N GLU A 180 36.66 -0.59 -15.42
CA GLU A 180 37.25 -1.43 -14.38
C GLU A 180 37.90 -2.70 -14.95
N LEU A 181 37.32 -3.28 -16.00
CA LEU A 181 37.87 -4.44 -16.71
C LEU A 181 39.04 -4.08 -17.65
N GLY A 182 39.40 -2.81 -17.78
CA GLY A 182 40.52 -2.36 -18.63
C GLY A 182 40.29 -2.51 -20.14
N GLN A 183 39.03 -2.63 -20.57
CA GLN A 183 38.66 -2.80 -21.97
C GLN A 183 38.55 -1.44 -22.66
N ASP A 184 39.67 -0.96 -23.23
CA ASP A 184 39.70 0.31 -23.94
C ASP A 184 39.05 0.20 -25.34
N PRO A 185 37.97 0.98 -25.63
CA PRO A 185 37.25 0.89 -26.90
C PRO A 185 38.09 1.33 -28.10
N ARG A 186 39.11 2.17 -27.87
CA ARG A 186 40.08 2.54 -28.91
C ARG A 186 40.97 1.37 -29.31
N LEU A 187 41.35 0.52 -28.38
CA LEU A 187 42.17 -0.66 -28.66
C LEU A 187 41.36 -1.71 -29.43
N GLU A 188 40.11 -1.97 -29.04
CA GLU A 188 39.22 -2.89 -29.79
C GLU A 188 38.91 -2.41 -31.21
N ALA A 189 38.69 -1.11 -31.41
CA ALA A 189 38.47 -0.56 -32.75
C ALA A 189 39.74 -0.65 -33.63
N LEU A 190 40.93 -0.48 -33.05
CA LEU A 190 42.20 -0.62 -33.75
C LEU A 190 42.52 -2.07 -34.09
N THR A 191 42.28 -3.02 -33.18
CA THR A 191 42.48 -4.45 -33.46
C THR A 191 41.52 -4.94 -34.52
N SER A 192 40.25 -4.52 -34.49
CA SER A 192 39.26 -4.84 -35.54
C SER A 192 39.67 -4.32 -36.92
N LYS A 193 40.09 -3.05 -37.03
CA LYS A 193 40.62 -2.50 -38.30
C LYS A 193 41.86 -3.22 -38.79
N ARG A 194 42.80 -3.56 -37.89
CA ARG A 194 44.02 -4.30 -38.26
C ARG A 194 43.66 -5.70 -38.77
N ASN A 195 42.74 -6.39 -38.10
CA ASN A 195 42.29 -7.71 -38.50
C ASN A 195 41.57 -7.66 -39.87
N MET A 196 40.76 -6.63 -40.13
CA MET A 196 40.12 -6.42 -41.44
C MET A 196 41.14 -6.23 -42.57
N ILE A 197 42.18 -5.41 -42.34
CA ILE A 197 43.26 -5.19 -43.32
C ILE A 197 44.02 -6.48 -43.60
N VAL A 198 44.35 -7.24 -42.55
CA VAL A 198 45.04 -8.54 -42.70
C VAL A 198 44.17 -9.50 -43.51
N LEU A 199 42.87 -9.60 -43.24
CA LEU A 199 41.95 -10.50 -43.94
C LEU A 199 41.84 -10.17 -45.44
N VAL A 200 41.73 -8.88 -45.78
CA VAL A 200 41.73 -8.41 -47.17
C VAL A 200 43.05 -8.73 -47.87
N SER A 201 44.19 -8.56 -47.18
CA SER A 201 45.51 -8.87 -47.75
C SER A 201 45.68 -10.36 -48.05
N VAL A 202 45.21 -11.23 -47.16
CA VAL A 202 45.27 -12.70 -47.33
C VAL A 202 44.39 -13.15 -48.51
N LEU A 203 43.18 -12.59 -48.62
CA LEU A 203 42.30 -12.86 -49.76
C LEU A 203 42.90 -12.41 -51.10
N GLY A 204 43.57 -11.26 -51.13
CA GLY A 204 44.26 -10.77 -52.32
C GLY A 204 45.40 -11.69 -52.76
N VAL A 205 46.20 -12.19 -51.82
CA VAL A 205 47.30 -13.13 -52.10
C VAL A 205 46.74 -14.46 -52.62
N LEU A 206 45.68 -14.99 -52.01
CA LEU A 206 45.01 -16.22 -52.48
C LEU A 206 44.45 -16.08 -53.90
N ALA A 207 43.85 -14.93 -54.23
CA ALA A 207 43.35 -14.66 -55.56
C ALA A 207 44.49 -14.62 -56.61
N MET A 208 45.63 -14.01 -56.27
CA MET A 208 46.81 -14.00 -57.14
C MET A 208 47.35 -15.41 -57.41
N PHE A 209 47.47 -16.25 -56.38
CA PHE A 209 47.87 -17.65 -56.57
C PHE A 209 46.85 -18.44 -57.41
N GLY A 210 45.55 -18.19 -57.22
CA GLY A 210 44.49 -18.79 -58.03
C GLY A 210 44.61 -18.43 -59.51
N LEU A 211 44.89 -17.17 -59.84
CA LEU A 211 45.09 -16.71 -61.22
C LEU A 211 46.35 -17.30 -61.86
N VAL A 212 47.45 -17.41 -61.12
CA VAL A 212 48.68 -18.05 -61.61
C VAL A 212 48.47 -19.54 -61.85
N ALA A 213 47.79 -20.24 -60.95
CA ALA A 213 47.45 -21.65 -61.12
C ALA A 213 46.52 -21.89 -62.31
N ALA A 214 45.51 -21.04 -62.49
CA ALA A 214 44.61 -21.08 -63.65
C ALA A 214 45.36 -20.81 -64.97
N GLY A 215 46.28 -19.82 -64.98
CA GLY A 215 47.12 -19.53 -66.13
C GLY A 215 48.08 -20.67 -66.48
N TYR A 216 48.68 -21.31 -65.47
CA TYR A 216 49.55 -22.48 -65.67
C TYR A 216 48.79 -23.70 -66.21
N LEU A 217 47.58 -23.96 -65.68
CA LEU A 217 46.71 -25.02 -66.19
C LEU A 217 46.26 -24.72 -67.63
N ALA A 218 45.86 -23.49 -67.93
CA ALA A 218 45.49 -23.10 -69.29
C ALA A 218 46.65 -23.29 -70.28
N ALA A 219 47.88 -22.93 -69.90
CA ALA A 219 49.07 -23.09 -70.74
C ALA A 219 49.54 -24.55 -70.91
N LYS A 220 49.15 -25.46 -70.01
CA LYS A 220 49.50 -26.89 -70.08
C LYS A 220 48.52 -27.71 -70.93
N TYR A 221 47.30 -27.22 -71.12
CA TYR A 221 46.23 -27.89 -71.85
C TYR A 221 45.89 -27.23 -73.21
N LEU A 222 46.68 -26.24 -73.63
CA LEU A 222 46.71 -25.63 -74.98
C LEU A 222 47.97 -26.07 -75.71
#